data_AF-A0A0D6DXM5-F1
#
_entry.id   AF-A0A0D6DXM5-F1
#
_cell.length_a   1.000
_cell.length_b   1.000
_cell.length_c   1.000
_cell.angle_alpha   90.00
_cell.angle_beta   90.00
_cell.angle_gamma   90.00
#
_symmetry.space_group_name_H-M   'P 1'
#
loop_
_entity.id
_entity.type
_entity.pdbx_description
1 polymer ?
#
loop_
_entity_poly.entity_id
_entity_poly.type
_entity_poly.pdbx_seq_one_letter_code
_entity_poly.pdbx_strand_id
1 'polypeptide(L)'
;MKVKLHFLLVFLWSIAASATVTIFAAIPLFYSLIKPLNLTELNYLSQKTIIYNFNTLMAYLLNPFNRTLNMPDFKSSSEGLSHFSDVKNLFILAMVFMIILAIPTILFIKNRQYIQVYQELKLCLMLPLFVVVISLFGGFDTIFITFHKLLFRNANWLFDPATDPVINILPESYFMACFILFGLIYLLFWSMLLVKAKRRIYHAKN
;
A
#
# COMPACT_ATOMS: atom_id res chain seq x y z
N MET A 1 19.74 -23.70 -0.36
CA MET A 1 18.64 -23.41 -1.32
C MET A 1 17.29 -23.22 -0.61
N LYS A 2 16.82 -24.16 0.23
CA LYS A 2 15.50 -24.07 0.91
C LYS A 2 15.26 -22.78 1.71
N VAL A 3 16.25 -22.30 2.47
CA VAL A 3 16.11 -21.09 3.31
C VAL A 3 16.02 -19.80 2.49
N LYS A 4 16.77 -19.70 1.38
CA LYS A 4 16.68 -18.56 0.46
C LYS A 4 15.29 -18.47 -0.19
N LEU A 5 14.71 -19.62 -0.56
CA LEU A 5 13.34 -19.67 -1.07
C LEU A 5 12.33 -19.22 0.00
N HIS A 6 12.41 -19.75 1.22
CA HIS A 6 11.50 -19.33 2.30
C HIS A 6 11.64 -17.84 2.62
N PHE A 7 12.87 -17.31 2.60
CA PHE A 7 13.12 -15.88 2.76
C PHE A 7 12.46 -15.06 1.65
N LEU A 8 12.55 -15.49 0.38
CA LEU A 8 11.85 -14.83 -0.72
C LEU A 8 10.32 -14.85 -0.50
N LEU A 9 9.75 -15.97 -0.06
CA LEU A 9 8.31 -16.06 0.24
C LEU A 9 7.90 -15.12 1.38
N VAL A 10 8.71 -15.02 2.44
CA VAL A 10 8.50 -14.07 3.55
C VAL A 10 8.62 -12.63 3.07
N PHE A 11 9.55 -12.36 2.15
CA PHE A 11 9.71 -11.05 1.55
C PHE A 11 8.48 -10.62 0.76
N LEU A 12 7.99 -11.48 -0.13
CA LEU A 12 6.75 -11.24 -0.88
C LEU A 12 5.53 -11.11 0.04
N TRP A 13 5.44 -11.97 1.06
CA TRP A 13 4.39 -11.88 2.07
C TRP A 13 4.43 -10.54 2.82
N SER A 14 5.61 -10.05 3.21
CA SER A 14 5.74 -8.79 3.95
C SER A 14 5.24 -7.59 3.15
N ILE A 15 5.46 -7.58 1.83
CA ILE A 15 4.93 -6.57 0.92
C ILE A 15 3.40 -6.69 0.85
N ALA A 16 2.89 -7.89 0.58
CA ALA A 16 1.45 -8.15 0.47
C ALA A 16 0.69 -7.81 1.76
N ALA A 17 1.25 -8.18 2.91
CA ALA A 17 0.69 -7.89 4.23
C ALA A 17 0.71 -6.38 4.53
N SER A 18 1.83 -5.70 4.26
CA SER A 18 1.93 -4.25 4.48
C SER A 18 0.96 -3.48 3.57
N ALA A 19 0.84 -3.89 2.31
CA ALA A 19 -0.12 -3.33 1.36
C ALA A 19 -1.56 -3.56 1.84
N THR A 20 -1.90 -4.79 2.23
CA THR A 20 -3.25 -5.14 2.72
C THR A 20 -3.63 -4.34 3.96
N VAL A 21 -2.75 -4.27 4.96
CA VAL A 21 -3.00 -3.48 6.18
C VAL A 21 -3.16 -2.00 5.84
N THR A 22 -2.33 -1.48 4.93
CA THR A 22 -2.43 -0.08 4.46
C THR A 22 -3.74 0.17 3.74
N ILE A 23 -4.20 -0.73 2.87
CA ILE A 23 -5.48 -0.63 2.14
C ILE A 23 -6.65 -0.46 3.11
N PHE A 24 -6.72 -1.27 4.17
CA PHE A 24 -7.78 -1.13 5.17
C PHE A 24 -7.62 0.13 6.03
N ALA A 25 -6.38 0.47 6.39
CA ALA A 25 -6.09 1.68 7.17
C ALA A 25 -6.23 2.97 6.35
N ALA A 26 -6.26 2.89 5.02
CA ALA A 26 -6.41 4.03 4.12
C ALA A 26 -7.78 4.72 4.28
N ILE A 27 -8.79 4.00 4.78
CA ILE A 27 -10.14 4.55 5.04
C ILE A 27 -10.13 5.53 6.24
N PRO A 28 -9.77 5.10 7.46
CA PRO A 28 -9.69 6.04 8.59
C PRO A 28 -8.61 7.10 8.38
N LEU A 29 -7.52 6.79 7.65
CA LEU A 29 -6.52 7.78 7.25
C LEU A 29 -7.11 8.85 6.32
N PHE A 30 -7.94 8.46 5.35
CA PHE A 30 -8.62 9.42 4.49
C PHE A 30 -9.48 10.38 5.31
N TYR A 31 -10.30 9.85 6.22
CA TYR A 31 -11.17 10.67 7.08
C TYR A 31 -10.39 11.67 7.93
N SER A 32 -9.26 11.27 8.50
CA SER A 32 -8.44 12.16 9.32
C SER A 32 -7.75 13.26 8.51
N LEU A 33 -7.58 13.06 7.20
CA LEU A 33 -6.92 13.99 6.29
C LEU A 33 -7.89 14.97 5.59
N ILE A 34 -9.21 14.75 5.63
CA ILE A 34 -10.19 15.65 4.98
C ILE A 34 -9.98 17.12 5.40
N LYS A 35 -9.92 17.38 6.71
CA LYS A 35 -9.76 18.74 7.24
C LYS A 35 -8.34 19.28 7.06
N PRO A 36 -7.26 18.55 7.42
CA PRO A 36 -5.90 19.01 7.17
C PRO A 36 -5.57 19.36 5.72
N LEU A 37 -6.23 18.68 4.76
CA LEU A 37 -6.05 18.92 3.33
C LEU A 37 -7.08 19.90 2.74
N ASN A 38 -7.95 20.50 3.55
CA ASN A 38 -9.01 21.43 3.12
C ASN A 38 -9.86 20.89 1.96
N LEU A 39 -10.16 19.58 1.95
CA LEU A 39 -10.81 18.94 0.80
C LEU A 39 -12.22 19.50 0.56
N THR A 40 -12.90 19.95 1.61
CA THR A 40 -14.23 20.56 1.53
C THR A 40 -14.22 21.89 0.82
N GLU A 41 -13.29 22.78 1.21
CA GLU A 41 -13.17 24.14 0.71
C GLU A 41 -12.63 24.15 -0.73
N LEU A 42 -11.62 23.33 -1.02
CA LEU A 42 -11.01 23.26 -2.34
C LEU A 42 -11.95 22.71 -3.42
N ASN A 43 -12.86 21.82 -3.03
CA ASN A 43 -13.78 21.17 -3.96
C ASN A 43 -15.19 21.78 -3.94
N TYR A 44 -15.49 22.70 -3.02
CA TYR A 44 -16.85 23.21 -2.78
C TYR A 44 -17.86 22.08 -2.50
N LEU A 45 -17.41 21.03 -1.81
CA LEU A 45 -18.22 19.85 -1.48
C LEU A 45 -18.41 19.73 0.03
N SER A 46 -19.55 19.19 0.44
CA SER A 46 -19.75 18.83 1.85
C SER A 46 -18.85 17.64 2.24
N GLN A 47 -18.40 17.61 3.49
CA GLN A 47 -17.64 16.46 4.02
C GLN A 47 -18.41 15.15 3.85
N LYS A 48 -19.74 15.18 3.99
CA LYS A 48 -20.61 14.02 3.78
C LYS A 48 -20.52 13.49 2.34
N THR A 49 -20.56 14.38 1.36
CA THR A 49 -20.43 14.03 -0.06
C THR A 49 -19.07 13.40 -0.35
N ILE A 50 -17.98 13.99 0.14
CA ILE A 50 -16.62 13.47 -0.01
C ILE A 50 -16.51 12.07 0.57
N ILE A 51 -16.93 11.88 1.82
CA ILE A 51 -16.90 10.58 2.51
C ILE A 51 -17.73 9.54 1.77
N TYR A 52 -18.92 9.91 1.29
CA TYR A 52 -19.82 8.98 0.61
C TYR A 52 -19.24 8.46 -0.71
N ASN A 53 -18.66 9.33 -1.53
CA ASN A 53 -18.03 8.93 -2.79
C ASN A 53 -16.75 8.13 -2.55
N PHE A 54 -15.91 8.55 -1.60
CA PHE A 54 -14.72 7.78 -1.20
C PHE A 54 -15.09 6.38 -0.72
N ASN A 55 -16.13 6.24 0.11
CA ASN A 55 -16.60 4.93 0.57
C ASN A 55 -17.20 4.08 -0.53
N THR A 56 -17.90 4.69 -1.49
CA THR A 56 -18.40 3.98 -2.67
C THR A 56 -17.25 3.41 -3.49
N LEU A 57 -16.18 4.20 -3.70
CA LEU A 57 -14.95 3.74 -4.34
C LEU A 57 -14.29 2.60 -3.57
N MET A 58 -14.07 2.76 -2.26
CA MET A 58 -13.44 1.73 -1.43
C MET A 58 -14.27 0.43 -1.37
N ALA A 59 -15.60 0.53 -1.33
CA ALA A 59 -16.49 -0.64 -1.38
C ALA A 59 -16.36 -1.40 -2.70
N TYR A 60 -16.16 -0.70 -3.82
CA TYR A 60 -15.86 -1.33 -5.11
C TYR A 60 -14.48 -2.00 -5.13
N LEU A 61 -13.44 -1.29 -4.67
CA LEU A 61 -12.05 -1.78 -4.69
C LEU A 61 -11.84 -2.99 -3.78
N LEU A 62 -12.55 -3.06 -2.65
CA LEU A 62 -12.41 -4.14 -1.66
C LEU A 62 -13.27 -5.37 -1.97
N ASN A 63 -14.31 -5.24 -2.80
CA ASN A 63 -15.25 -6.32 -3.07
C ASN A 63 -14.97 -6.99 -4.43
N PRO A 64 -14.42 -8.23 -4.47
CA PRO A 64 -14.12 -8.91 -5.72
C PRO A 64 -15.37 -9.14 -6.58
N PHE A 65 -16.56 -9.27 -5.97
CA PHE A 65 -17.81 -9.58 -6.66
C PHE A 65 -18.51 -8.36 -7.27
N ASN A 66 -18.16 -7.13 -6.84
CA ASN A 66 -18.77 -5.93 -7.39
C ASN A 66 -18.16 -5.59 -8.76
N ARG A 67 -18.94 -5.68 -9.84
CA ARG A 67 -18.42 -5.51 -11.21
C ARG A 67 -18.39 -4.06 -11.68
N THR A 68 -19.22 -3.19 -11.09
CA THR A 68 -19.42 -1.83 -11.57
C THR A 68 -19.12 -0.82 -10.47
N LEU A 69 -18.27 0.14 -10.79
CA LEU A 69 -18.10 1.34 -9.98
C LEU A 69 -19.11 2.38 -10.49
N ASN A 70 -19.93 2.89 -9.58
CA ASN A 70 -20.84 4.00 -9.87
C ASN A 70 -20.74 5.01 -8.72
N MET A 71 -19.99 6.08 -8.93
CA MET A 71 -19.88 7.16 -7.96
C MET A 71 -21.03 8.14 -8.16
N PRO A 72 -21.83 8.43 -7.11
CA PRO A 72 -23.06 9.19 -7.26
C PRO A 72 -22.83 10.67 -7.58
N ASP A 73 -21.75 11.27 -7.08
CA ASP A 73 -21.47 12.69 -7.26
C ASP A 73 -20.28 12.97 -8.20
N PHE A 74 -19.55 11.93 -8.62
CA PHE A 74 -18.41 12.04 -9.52
C PHE A 74 -18.66 11.29 -10.82
N LYS A 75 -18.58 12.01 -11.94
CA LYS A 75 -18.47 11.37 -13.25
C LYS A 75 -17.20 10.53 -13.31
N SER A 76 -17.20 9.53 -14.18
CA SER A 76 -16.03 8.71 -14.44
C SER A 76 -15.97 8.39 -15.92
N SER A 77 -14.84 8.69 -16.54
CA SER A 77 -14.54 8.29 -17.91
C SER A 77 -14.40 6.76 -18.02
N SER A 78 -14.44 6.24 -19.24
CA SER A 78 -14.13 4.82 -19.49
C SER A 78 -12.72 4.46 -19.02
N GLU A 79 -11.78 5.38 -19.18
CA GLU A 79 -10.39 5.27 -18.80
C GLU A 79 -10.24 5.27 -17.28
N GLY A 80 -10.88 6.21 -16.59
CA GLY A 80 -10.90 6.26 -15.12
C GLY A 80 -11.49 4.99 -14.50
N LEU A 81 -12.62 4.51 -15.02
CA LEU A 81 -13.22 3.23 -14.61
C LEU A 81 -12.30 2.04 -14.89
N SER A 82 -11.66 2.00 -16.05
CA SER A 82 -10.67 0.97 -16.39
C SER A 82 -9.50 0.97 -15.40
N HIS A 83 -8.99 2.14 -15.04
CA HIS A 83 -7.89 2.26 -14.08
C HIS A 83 -8.31 1.75 -12.70
N PHE A 84 -9.48 2.13 -12.19
CA PHE A 84 -9.97 1.60 -10.91
C PHE A 84 -10.20 0.09 -10.93
N SER A 85 -10.55 -0.48 -12.08
CA SER A 85 -10.61 -1.94 -12.25
C SER A 85 -9.23 -2.59 -12.11
N ASP A 86 -8.19 -2.00 -12.71
CA ASP A 86 -6.80 -2.47 -12.54
C ASP A 86 -6.34 -2.36 -11.08
N VAL A 87 -6.64 -1.24 -10.40
CA VAL A 87 -6.34 -1.04 -8.97
C VAL A 87 -7.07 -2.05 -8.09
N LYS A 88 -8.34 -2.36 -8.39
CA LYS A 88 -9.10 -3.41 -7.69
C LYS A 88 -8.39 -4.77 -7.79
N ASN A 89 -7.90 -5.13 -8.97
CA ASN A 89 -7.17 -6.38 -9.16
C ASN A 89 -5.89 -6.42 -8.31
N LEU A 90 -5.18 -5.31 -8.18
CA LEU A 90 -4.01 -5.20 -7.30
C LEU A 90 -4.36 -5.32 -5.81
N PHE A 91 -5.48 -4.72 -5.37
CA PHE A 91 -5.97 -4.86 -3.99
C PHE A 91 -6.25 -6.33 -3.66
N ILE A 92 -7.00 -7.00 -4.55
CA ILE A 92 -7.33 -8.42 -4.39
C ILE A 92 -6.06 -9.28 -4.42
N LEU A 93 -5.13 -9.01 -5.33
CA LEU A 93 -3.86 -9.72 -5.41
C LEU A 93 -3.07 -9.62 -4.10
N ALA A 94 -2.96 -8.41 -3.53
CA ALA A 94 -2.29 -8.20 -2.25
C ALA A 94 -2.95 -9.00 -1.11
N MET A 95 -4.28 -8.96 -1.02
CA MET A 95 -5.03 -9.73 -0.01
C MET A 95 -4.85 -11.24 -0.16
N VAL A 96 -4.92 -11.75 -1.40
CA VAL A 96 -4.72 -13.17 -1.70
C VAL A 96 -3.30 -13.62 -1.36
N PHE A 97 -2.28 -12.84 -1.74
CA PHE A 97 -0.88 -13.16 -1.45
C PHE A 97 -0.59 -13.10 0.05
N MET A 98 -1.19 -12.15 0.79
CA MET A 98 -1.09 -12.10 2.24
C MET A 98 -1.60 -13.41 2.88
N ILE A 99 -2.72 -13.95 2.39
CA ILE A 99 -3.32 -15.19 2.92
C ILE A 99 -2.48 -16.41 2.53
N ILE A 100 -2.20 -16.59 1.24
CA ILE A 100 -1.52 -17.80 0.72
C ILE A 100 -0.09 -17.91 1.25
N LEU A 101 0.62 -16.78 1.37
CA LEU A 101 2.01 -16.77 1.84
C LEU A 101 2.13 -16.70 3.38
N ALA A 102 1.02 -16.70 4.11
CA ALA A 102 1.05 -16.69 5.58
C ALA A 102 1.66 -17.97 6.14
N ILE A 103 1.28 -19.14 5.61
CA ILE A 103 1.77 -20.45 6.06
C ILE A 103 3.31 -20.56 5.94
N PRO A 104 3.92 -20.34 4.75
CA PRO A 104 5.39 -20.41 4.65
C PRO A 104 6.09 -19.39 5.55
N THR A 105 5.50 -18.21 5.76
CA THR A 105 6.03 -17.20 6.68
C THR A 105 6.00 -17.67 8.13
N ILE A 106 4.89 -18.25 8.59
CA ILE A 106 4.76 -18.82 9.93
C ILE A 106 5.79 -19.93 10.15
N LEU A 107 5.95 -20.83 9.17
CA LEU A 107 6.93 -21.92 9.23
C LEU A 107 8.37 -21.38 9.28
N PHE A 108 8.69 -20.36 8.49
CA PHE A 108 10.00 -19.70 8.52
C PHE A 108 10.33 -19.11 9.90
N ILE A 109 9.36 -18.44 10.53
CA ILE A 109 9.51 -17.86 11.87
C ILE A 109 9.60 -18.95 12.94
N LYS A 110 8.73 -19.98 12.88
CA LYS A 110 8.70 -21.11 13.83
C LYS A 110 10.02 -21.89 13.81
N ASN A 111 10.53 -22.15 12.60
CA ASN A 111 11.78 -22.87 12.38
C ASN A 111 13.03 -21.99 12.58
N ARG A 112 12.84 -20.74 13.01
CA ARG A 112 13.92 -19.78 13.32
C ARG A 112 14.89 -19.52 12.16
N GLN A 113 14.42 -19.69 10.93
CA GLN A 113 15.24 -19.54 9.72
C GLN A 113 15.71 -18.10 9.52
N TYR A 114 15.05 -17.12 10.13
CA TYR A 114 15.48 -15.71 10.17
C TYR A 114 16.89 -15.50 10.74
N ILE A 115 17.42 -16.41 11.57
CA ILE A 115 18.79 -16.32 12.10
C ILE A 115 19.81 -16.52 10.97
N GLN A 116 19.50 -17.42 10.02
CA GLN A 116 20.41 -17.78 8.93
C GLN A 116 20.49 -16.71 7.83
N VAL A 117 19.52 -15.79 7.80
CA VAL A 117 19.44 -14.70 6.82
C VAL A 117 19.60 -13.32 7.48
N TYR A 118 20.32 -13.26 8.60
CA TYR A 118 20.48 -12.05 9.40
C TYR A 118 21.03 -10.85 8.60
N GLN A 119 21.90 -11.09 7.62
CA GLN A 119 22.45 -10.02 6.78
C GLN A 119 21.38 -9.48 5.82
N GLU A 120 20.60 -10.38 5.23
CA GLU A 120 19.53 -10.07 4.30
C GLU A 120 18.39 -9.31 5.00
N LEU A 121 18.09 -9.61 6.27
CA LEU A 121 17.13 -8.83 7.06
C LEU A 121 17.49 -7.34 7.13
N LYS A 122 18.80 -7.01 7.20
CA LYS A 122 19.26 -5.62 7.23
C LYS A 122 19.06 -4.92 5.88
N LEU A 123 19.18 -5.65 4.77
CA LEU A 123 18.89 -5.11 3.44
C LEU A 123 17.41 -4.76 3.29
N CYS A 124 16.50 -5.57 3.83
CA CYS A 124 15.07 -5.27 3.83
C CYS A 124 14.74 -3.94 4.52
N LEU A 125 15.49 -3.56 5.56
CA LEU A 125 15.30 -2.26 6.23
C LEU A 125 15.69 -1.05 5.36
N MET A 126 16.53 -1.22 4.36
CA MET A 126 16.99 -0.12 3.50
C MET A 126 15.96 0.28 2.44
N LEU A 127 15.13 -0.66 1.98
CA LEU A 127 14.20 -0.44 0.87
C LEU A 127 13.21 0.72 1.12
N PRO A 128 12.51 0.81 2.27
CA PRO A 128 11.56 1.90 2.53
C PRO A 128 12.25 3.21 2.89
N LEU A 129 13.48 3.16 3.42
CA LEU A 129 14.25 4.35 3.77
C LEU A 129 14.57 5.19 2.53
N PHE A 130 14.84 4.54 1.40
CA PHE A 130 15.06 5.24 0.14
C PHE A 130 13.81 6.01 -0.33
N VAL A 131 12.64 5.40 -0.20
CA VAL A 131 11.35 6.03 -0.54
C VAL A 131 11.08 7.22 0.37
N VAL A 132 11.29 7.09 1.69
CA VAL A 132 11.12 8.18 2.65
C VAL A 132 12.07 9.33 2.36
N VAL A 133 13.35 9.05 2.10
CA VAL A 133 14.35 10.08 1.79
C VAL A 133 13.95 10.86 0.55
N ILE A 134 13.59 10.19 -0.55
CA ILE A 134 13.17 10.88 -1.78
C ILE A 134 11.92 11.74 -1.53
N SER A 135 10.92 11.22 -0.81
CA SER A 135 9.69 11.96 -0.51
C SER A 135 9.95 13.23 0.32
N LEU A 136 10.90 13.19 1.27
CA LEU A 136 11.25 14.35 2.10
C LEU A 136 11.85 15.52 1.30
N PHE A 137 12.42 15.24 0.13
CA PHE A 137 12.97 16.27 -0.77
C PHE A 137 12.00 16.63 -1.92
N GLY A 138 10.70 16.39 -1.74
CA GLY A 138 9.67 16.72 -2.73
C GLY A 138 9.63 15.77 -3.93
N GLY A 139 10.24 14.59 -3.84
CA GLY A 139 10.30 13.62 -4.93
C GLY A 139 9.11 12.65 -5.00
N PHE A 140 8.04 12.87 -4.24
CA PHE A 140 6.93 11.92 -4.18
C PHE A 140 6.19 11.79 -5.53
N ASP A 141 5.97 12.88 -6.25
CA ASP A 141 5.49 12.85 -7.64
C ASP A 141 6.28 11.88 -8.54
N THR A 142 7.61 11.91 -8.45
CA THR A 142 8.46 11.00 -9.25
C THR A 142 8.25 9.55 -8.83
N ILE A 143 8.12 9.28 -7.54
CA ILE A 143 7.79 7.94 -7.01
C ILE A 143 6.42 7.51 -7.51
N PHE A 144 5.41 8.37 -7.40
CA PHE A 144 4.03 8.10 -7.81
C PHE A 144 3.95 7.78 -9.31
N ILE A 145 4.54 8.62 -10.16
CA ILE A 145 4.57 8.40 -11.62
C ILE A 145 5.33 7.11 -11.97
N THR A 146 6.47 6.86 -11.32
CA THR A 146 7.28 5.66 -11.59
C THR A 146 6.54 4.39 -11.17
N PHE A 147 5.89 4.42 -10.02
CA PHE A 147 5.03 3.34 -9.55
C PHE A 147 3.91 3.02 -10.55
N HIS A 148 3.23 4.05 -11.06
CA HIS A 148 2.18 3.85 -12.05
C HIS A 148 2.71 3.27 -13.36
N LYS A 149 3.85 3.74 -13.86
CA LYS A 149 4.49 3.19 -15.07
C LYS A 149 4.95 1.74 -14.91
N LEU A 150 5.32 1.32 -13.69
CA LEU A 150 5.73 -0.06 -13.41
C LEU A 150 4.53 -1.01 -13.33
N LEU A 151 3.40 -0.55 -12.80
CA LEU A 151 2.22 -1.40 -12.58
C LEU A 151 1.19 -1.36 -13.69
N PHE A 152 1.08 -0.24 -14.41
CA PHE A 152 0.10 -0.03 -15.47
C PHE A 152 0.81 0.21 -16.80
N ARG A 153 0.45 -0.59 -17.81
CA ARG A 153 1.00 -0.47 -19.17
C ARG A 153 0.31 0.60 -20.01
N ASN A 154 -0.83 1.10 -19.54
CA ASN A 154 -1.64 2.14 -20.17
C ASN A 154 -1.44 3.49 -19.45
N ALA A 155 -2.07 4.55 -19.98
CA ALA A 155 -2.05 5.88 -19.40
C ALA A 155 -3.37 6.24 -18.69
N ASN A 156 -4.24 5.26 -18.43
CA ASN A 156 -5.60 5.49 -17.91
C ASN A 156 -5.61 6.06 -16.48
N TRP A 157 -4.46 6.02 -15.79
CA TRP A 157 -4.24 6.60 -14.47
C TRP A 157 -4.03 8.13 -14.50
N LEU A 158 -3.87 8.73 -15.68
CA LEU A 158 -3.83 10.18 -15.85
C LEU A 158 -5.25 10.74 -15.89
N PHE A 159 -5.80 11.04 -14.73
CA PHE A 159 -7.16 11.57 -14.61
C PHE A 159 -7.22 13.04 -15.02
N ASP A 160 -8.24 13.38 -15.81
CA ASP A 160 -8.62 14.77 -16.07
C ASP A 160 -9.71 15.17 -15.05
N PRO A 161 -9.52 16.22 -14.23
CA PRO A 161 -10.52 16.71 -13.28
C PRO A 161 -11.91 16.99 -13.90
N ALA A 162 -12.00 17.27 -15.20
CA ALA A 162 -13.26 17.52 -15.90
C ALA A 162 -14.07 16.24 -16.16
N THR A 163 -13.40 15.11 -16.43
CA THR A 163 -14.04 13.81 -16.71
C THR A 163 -14.02 12.87 -15.50
N ASP A 164 -13.05 13.03 -14.62
CA ASP A 164 -12.74 12.17 -13.47
C ASP A 164 -12.48 13.02 -12.19
N PRO A 165 -13.47 13.80 -11.73
CA PRO A 165 -13.33 14.74 -10.60
C PRO A 165 -12.97 14.07 -9.26
N VAL A 166 -13.04 12.75 -9.17
CA VAL A 166 -12.58 11.98 -8.01
C VAL A 166 -11.11 12.27 -7.67
N ILE A 167 -10.28 12.64 -8.64
CA ILE A 167 -8.87 13.00 -8.40
C ILE A 167 -8.75 14.21 -7.44
N ASN A 168 -9.72 15.12 -7.47
CA ASN A 168 -9.68 16.33 -6.66
C ASN A 168 -9.90 16.07 -5.16
N ILE A 169 -10.51 14.92 -4.81
CA ILE A 169 -10.62 14.47 -3.42
C ILE A 169 -9.52 13.49 -3.03
N LEU A 170 -8.72 12.99 -3.97
CA LEU A 170 -7.59 12.07 -3.75
C LEU A 170 -6.26 12.77 -4.12
N PRO A 171 -5.86 13.83 -3.39
CA PRO A 171 -4.64 14.55 -3.72
C PRO A 171 -3.41 13.68 -3.50
N GLU A 172 -2.30 14.06 -4.12
CA GLU A 172 -0.98 13.44 -3.96
C GLU A 172 -0.61 13.24 -2.47
N SER A 173 -0.90 14.22 -1.62
CA SER A 173 -0.61 14.17 -0.17
C SER A 173 -1.32 13.03 0.56
N TYR A 174 -2.51 12.63 0.11
CA TYR A 174 -3.20 11.45 0.62
C TYR A 174 -2.44 10.17 0.26
N PHE A 175 -2.02 10.04 -1.01
CA PHE A 175 -1.23 8.89 -1.45
C PHE A 175 0.12 8.84 -0.75
N MET A 176 0.77 9.99 -0.53
CA MET A 176 2.02 10.07 0.23
C MET A 176 1.83 9.53 1.66
N ALA A 177 0.75 9.91 2.34
CA ALA A 177 0.43 9.38 3.66
C ALA A 177 0.24 7.85 3.65
N CYS A 178 -0.43 7.31 2.63
CA CYS A 178 -0.57 5.85 2.44
C CYS A 178 0.80 5.17 2.21
N PHE A 179 1.68 5.75 1.38
CA PHE A 179 3.03 5.22 1.15
C PHE A 179 3.89 5.23 2.42
N ILE A 180 3.81 6.29 3.22
CA ILE A 180 4.48 6.38 4.52
C ILE A 180 3.96 5.29 5.45
N LEU A 181 2.64 5.13 5.56
CA LEU A 181 2.02 4.10 6.39
C LEU A 181 2.46 2.69 5.98
N PHE A 182 2.44 2.38 4.68
CA PHE A 182 2.98 1.14 4.13
C PHE A 182 4.43 0.92 4.57
N GLY A 183 5.27 1.94 4.41
CA GLY A 183 6.68 1.89 4.81
C GLY A 183 6.86 1.61 6.30
N LEU A 184 6.07 2.26 7.17
CA LEU A 184 6.12 2.06 8.62
C LEU A 184 5.73 0.63 9.03
N ILE A 185 4.65 0.08 8.46
CA ILE A 185 4.20 -1.30 8.73
C ILE A 185 5.28 -2.30 8.28
N TYR A 186 5.82 -2.10 7.08
CA TYR A 186 6.87 -2.93 6.53
C TYR A 186 8.14 -2.88 7.39
N LEU A 187 8.60 -1.68 7.77
CA LEU A 187 9.76 -1.48 8.63
C LEU A 187 9.57 -2.12 10.00
N LEU A 188 8.38 -2.02 10.58
CA LEU A 188 8.05 -2.62 11.86
C LEU A 188 8.23 -4.14 11.80
N PHE A 189 7.69 -4.80 10.79
CA PHE A 189 7.83 -6.25 10.61
C PHE A 189 9.30 -6.70 10.56
N TRP A 190 10.10 -6.10 9.69
CA TRP A 190 11.52 -6.47 9.55
C TRP A 190 12.35 -6.10 10.76
N SER A 191 12.06 -4.98 11.42
CA SER A 191 12.75 -4.57 12.66
C SER A 191 12.49 -5.57 13.79
N MET A 192 11.24 -6.03 13.94
CA MET A 192 10.91 -7.08 14.92
C MET A 192 11.65 -8.38 14.64
N LEU A 193 11.72 -8.82 13.38
CA LEU A 193 12.48 -10.02 13.00
C LEU A 193 13.99 -9.85 13.26
N LEU A 194 14.56 -8.70 12.93
CA LEU A 194 15.98 -8.41 13.15
C LEU A 194 16.32 -8.40 14.65
N VAL A 195 15.50 -7.76 15.49
CA VAL A 195 15.68 -7.77 16.95
C VAL A 195 15.58 -9.20 17.50
N LYS A 196 14.62 -9.99 17.01
CA LYS A 196 14.46 -11.40 17.39
C LYS A 196 15.68 -12.23 16.99
N ALA A 197 16.23 -12.01 15.80
CA ALA A 197 17.47 -12.64 15.33
C ALA A 197 18.66 -12.28 16.23
N LYS A 198 18.86 -10.97 16.47
CA LYS A 198 19.97 -10.44 17.30
C LYS A 198 19.96 -11.04 18.71
N ARG A 199 18.80 -11.04 19.39
CA ARG A 199 18.65 -11.62 20.74
C ARG A 199 19.04 -13.10 20.77
N ARG A 200 18.61 -13.88 19.78
CA ARG A 200 18.91 -15.32 19.71
C ARG A 200 20.38 -15.61 19.42
N ILE A 201 21.00 -14.83 18.53
CA ILE A 201 22.44 -14.96 18.24
C ILE A 201 23.27 -14.61 19.48
N TYR A 202 22.89 -13.57 20.23
CA TYR A 202 23.57 -13.20 21.47
C TYR A 202 23.51 -14.30 22.55
N HIS A 203 22.32 -14.85 22.82
CA HIS A 203 22.15 -15.96 23.77
C HIS A 203 22.74 -17.30 23.34
N ALA A 204 23.13 -17.46 22.07
CA ALA A 204 23.83 -18.67 21.63
C ALA A 204 25.36 -18.58 21.81
N LYS A 205 25.88 -17.38 22.08
CA LYS A 205 27.31 -17.11 22.28
C LYS A 205 27.72 -17.02 23.75
N ASN A 206 26.75 -16.86 24.66
CA ASN A 206 26.91 -16.83 26.11
C ASN A 206 26.22 -18.05 26.69
#